data_AF-A0A926TCS3-F1
#
_entry.id   AF-A0A926TCS3-F1
#
_cell.length_a   1.000
_cell.length_b   1.000
_cell.length_c   1.000
_cell.angle_alpha   90.00
_cell.angle_beta   90.00
_cell.angle_gamma   90.00
#
_symmetry.space_group_name_H-M   'P 1'
#
loop_
_entity.id
_entity.type
_entity.pdbx_description
1 polymer ?
#
loop_
_entity_poly.entity_id
_entity_poly.type
_entity_poly.pdbx_seq_one_letter_code
_entity_poly.pdbx_strand_id
1 'polypeptide(L)'
;MHRLAATPGGWNLDDGVVFIEQTPAPIVLLTAADTDIQTLAHAITDLPTDFPALRVVNLLHLQQSMTIDQYAEDVLAHAQVIIIRLLGGRAYWSYGLEVVAETVQRTGAALIVLPGDDRPDADLMSHSTVPLSVANRLWRYLVEGGSQNVTQALQFIAAACLGRSDRPLPPQPVPPVGLYNWQTDADNSNSEFGIRNSEFPKVGILFYRAHFLAGNTAPIDALCQALHQRHLAPVPVFVSSLRDADVQAEIRDCFQPKGESAIDVLLNTTSFSLAKLDTQTPQLELWQQLNVPVLQVILSGGTIEQWQTQSRGLSPRDMAMNVALPEVDGRIISRAVSFKAVQSRHPLLETDVVHYQPVDDRVQFVADLAANWVRLRQTPVGDRRIALILANYPTRDGRLANGVGLDTPASCVEILRTLQHAGYHVETPPETADDLMQRLTAGITNDPEGRELRPVHQSVSLEDYQTYAATLPDAVQHGIRQRWGSQDATAFPISGVQLGNVFIGIQPARGYDQDPSLNYHAPDLEPTPAYLAFYYWVRQQFRADAIVHVGKHGNLEWLPGKSIALSDACYPEVAIGPVPHLYP
;
A
#
# COMPACT_ATOMS: atom_id res chain seq x y z
N MET A 1 23.93 27.43 -18.50
CA MET A 1 22.63 26.84 -18.91
C MET A 1 22.79 25.33 -18.74
N HIS A 2 22.33 24.79 -17.62
CA HIS A 2 22.57 23.39 -17.26
C HIS A 2 21.49 22.51 -17.90
N ARG A 3 21.93 21.52 -18.69
CA ARG A 3 21.09 20.44 -19.20
C ARG A 3 20.74 19.53 -18.02
N LEU A 4 19.49 19.54 -17.59
CA LEU A 4 19.00 18.60 -16.60
C LEU A 4 18.20 17.53 -17.35
N ALA A 5 18.55 16.27 -17.16
CA ALA A 5 17.71 15.16 -17.57
C ALA A 5 16.45 15.20 -16.68
N ALA A 6 15.27 15.08 -17.30
CA ALA A 6 14.02 14.99 -16.54
C ALA A 6 14.09 13.77 -15.62
N THR A 7 13.76 13.94 -14.34
CA THR A 7 13.64 12.82 -13.40
C THR A 7 12.19 12.33 -13.45
N PRO A 8 11.89 11.14 -13.98
CA PRO A 8 10.51 10.71 -14.13
C PRO A 8 9.90 10.34 -12.76
N GLY A 9 8.65 10.71 -12.53
CA GLY A 9 7.93 10.44 -11.28
C GLY A 9 8.12 11.47 -10.15
N GLY A 10 9.03 12.43 -10.29
CA GLY A 10 9.21 13.55 -9.37
C GLY A 10 9.08 14.88 -10.10
N TRP A 11 7.87 15.34 -10.39
CA TRP A 11 7.70 16.63 -11.08
C TRP A 11 7.79 17.78 -10.07
N ASN A 12 8.86 18.57 -10.15
CA ASN A 12 8.98 19.89 -9.52
C ASN A 12 8.89 20.96 -10.61
N LEU A 13 8.08 22.01 -10.40
CA LEU A 13 7.97 23.16 -11.32
C LEU A 13 9.29 23.92 -11.52
N ASP A 14 10.28 23.71 -10.64
CA ASP A 14 11.56 24.42 -10.61
C ASP A 14 12.66 23.79 -11.48
N ASP A 15 12.40 22.65 -12.14
CA ASP A 15 13.37 22.04 -13.05
C ASP A 15 13.36 22.74 -14.43
N GLY A 16 14.56 23.04 -14.94
CA GLY A 16 14.80 23.92 -16.10
C GLY A 16 14.24 23.44 -17.46
N VAL A 17 14.81 23.94 -18.56
CA VAL A 17 14.34 23.57 -19.91
C VAL A 17 14.67 22.11 -20.19
N VAL A 18 13.63 21.29 -20.34
CA VAL A 18 13.72 19.87 -20.71
C VAL A 18 13.62 19.76 -22.22
N PHE A 19 14.54 19.03 -22.84
CA PHE A 19 14.44 18.65 -24.25
C PHE A 19 14.12 17.16 -24.33
N ILE A 20 13.12 16.83 -25.15
CA ILE A 20 12.66 15.45 -25.31
C ILE A 20 13.38 14.87 -26.51
N GLU A 21 14.33 13.97 -26.25
CA GLU A 21 15.03 13.27 -27.31
C GLU A 21 14.13 12.14 -27.80
N GLN A 22 13.41 12.29 -28.91
CA GLN A 22 12.68 11.22 -29.59
C GLN A 22 12.92 11.29 -31.09
N THR A 23 12.99 10.14 -31.76
CA THR A 23 13.05 10.11 -33.22
C THR A 23 11.67 10.35 -33.82
N PRO A 24 11.58 10.94 -35.04
CA PRO A 24 10.35 11.00 -35.81
C PRO A 24 9.63 9.66 -35.95
N ALA A 25 8.30 9.67 -35.95
CA ALA A 25 7.48 8.50 -36.24
C ALA A 25 6.15 8.86 -36.92
N PRO A 26 5.55 7.94 -37.70
CA PRO A 26 4.27 8.19 -38.37
C PRO A 26 3.12 8.51 -37.41
N ILE A 27 3.12 7.93 -36.20
CA ILE A 27 2.09 8.18 -35.18
C ILE A 27 2.76 8.78 -33.94
N VAL A 28 2.23 9.91 -33.47
CA VAL A 28 2.65 10.54 -32.21
C VAL A 28 1.44 10.73 -31.29
N LEU A 29 1.54 10.31 -30.04
CA LEU A 29 0.50 10.47 -29.01
C LEU A 29 1.04 11.30 -27.83
N LEU A 30 0.35 12.40 -27.54
CA LEU A 30 0.61 13.28 -26.40
C LEU A 30 -0.47 13.03 -25.34
N THR A 31 -0.08 12.66 -24.12
CA THR A 31 -1.03 12.42 -23.00
C THR A 31 -0.46 12.93 -21.69
N ALA A 32 -1.30 13.38 -20.76
CA ALA A 32 -0.87 13.73 -19.40
C ALA A 32 -0.90 12.53 -18.43
N ALA A 33 -1.47 11.39 -18.86
CA ALA A 33 -1.72 10.25 -17.99
C ALA A 33 -0.65 9.16 -18.17
N ASP A 34 0.12 8.88 -17.12
CA ASP A 34 1.09 7.76 -17.10
C ASP A 34 0.41 6.41 -17.41
N THR A 35 -0.86 6.24 -17.03
CA THR A 35 -1.64 5.03 -17.30
C THR A 35 -1.83 4.78 -18.78
N ASP A 36 -1.94 5.83 -19.60
CA ASP A 36 -2.05 5.69 -21.06
C ASP A 36 -0.74 5.18 -21.64
N ILE A 37 0.37 5.79 -21.21
CA ILE A 37 1.72 5.41 -21.64
C ILE A 37 2.00 3.94 -21.29
N GLN A 38 1.63 3.55 -20.07
CA GLN A 38 1.77 2.17 -19.60
C GLN A 38 0.90 1.20 -20.42
N THR A 39 -0.37 1.54 -20.68
CA THR A 39 -1.26 0.70 -21.50
C THR A 39 -0.75 0.57 -22.92
N LEU A 40 -0.23 1.65 -23.51
CA LEU A 40 0.37 1.65 -24.85
C LEU A 40 1.65 0.81 -24.91
N ALA A 41 2.47 0.84 -23.86
CA ALA A 41 3.68 0.01 -23.77
C ALA A 41 3.35 -1.48 -23.74
N HIS A 42 2.20 -1.86 -23.16
CA HIS A 42 1.71 -3.23 -23.20
C HIS A 42 1.05 -3.56 -24.55
N ALA A 43 0.23 -2.66 -25.09
CA ALA A 43 -0.51 -2.89 -26.34
C ALA A 43 0.42 -3.01 -27.57
N ILE A 44 1.54 -2.29 -27.59
CA ILE A 44 2.46 -2.29 -28.73
C ILE A 44 3.14 -3.65 -28.95
N THR A 45 3.24 -4.50 -27.93
CA THR A 45 3.80 -5.86 -28.10
C THR A 45 2.83 -6.80 -28.81
N ASP A 46 1.53 -6.49 -28.78
CA ASP A 46 0.48 -7.27 -29.45
C ASP A 46 0.23 -6.83 -30.91
N LEU A 47 0.91 -5.76 -31.35
CA LEU A 47 0.77 -5.27 -32.72
C LEU A 47 1.62 -6.08 -33.72
N PRO A 48 1.22 -6.13 -35.00
CA PRO A 48 2.02 -6.76 -36.05
C PRO A 48 3.42 -6.14 -36.17
N THR A 49 4.42 -6.94 -36.57
CA THR A 49 5.81 -6.48 -36.71
C THR A 49 6.00 -5.37 -37.76
N ASP A 50 5.09 -5.27 -38.74
CA ASP A 50 5.06 -4.23 -39.76
C ASP A 50 4.24 -2.99 -39.35
N PHE A 51 3.80 -2.91 -38.10
CA PHE A 51 3.00 -1.80 -37.62
C PHE A 51 3.82 -0.48 -37.64
N PRO A 52 3.21 0.66 -38.04
CA PRO A 52 3.91 1.95 -38.05
C PRO A 52 4.51 2.31 -36.69
N ALA A 53 5.70 2.90 -36.70
CA ALA A 53 6.33 3.37 -35.48
C ALA A 53 5.44 4.37 -34.72
N LEU A 54 5.43 4.26 -33.40
CA LEU A 54 4.63 5.07 -32.49
C LEU A 54 5.57 5.81 -31.52
N ARG A 55 5.35 7.10 -31.30
CA ARG A 55 6.00 7.85 -30.23
C ARG A 55 4.96 8.33 -29.24
N VAL A 56 5.28 8.20 -27.97
CA VAL A 56 4.39 8.63 -26.89
C VAL A 56 5.15 9.60 -26.01
N VAL A 57 4.53 10.68 -25.58
CA VAL A 57 5.17 11.64 -24.71
C VAL A 57 4.21 12.14 -23.65
N ASN A 58 4.71 12.24 -22.42
CA ASN A 58 3.96 12.84 -21.34
C ASN A 58 3.91 14.37 -21.54
N LEU A 59 2.71 14.92 -21.64
CA LEU A 59 2.46 16.36 -21.80
C LEU A 59 3.08 17.21 -20.69
N LEU A 60 3.31 16.65 -19.51
CA LEU A 60 3.99 17.33 -18.41
C LEU A 60 5.46 17.68 -18.74
N HIS A 61 6.07 17.02 -19.72
CA HIS A 61 7.40 17.39 -20.23
C HIS A 61 7.33 18.46 -21.33
N LEU A 62 6.14 18.74 -21.87
CA LEU A 62 5.90 19.70 -22.94
C LEU A 62 5.19 20.96 -22.40
N GLN A 63 5.61 21.53 -21.27
CA GLN A 63 4.93 22.69 -20.68
C GLN A 63 5.52 24.05 -21.12
N GLN A 64 6.79 24.07 -21.51
CA GLN A 64 7.49 25.31 -21.87
C GLN A 64 7.44 25.54 -23.38
N SER A 65 7.16 26.77 -23.81
CA SER A 65 7.02 27.12 -25.23
C SER A 65 8.21 26.65 -26.08
N MET A 66 9.44 26.88 -25.61
CA MET A 66 10.64 26.46 -26.34
C MET A 66 10.71 24.94 -26.55
N THR A 67 10.33 24.15 -25.53
CA THR A 67 10.31 22.68 -25.64
C THR A 67 9.23 22.22 -26.62
N ILE A 68 8.06 22.86 -26.59
CA ILE A 68 6.94 22.59 -27.51
C ILE A 68 7.37 22.88 -28.95
N ASP A 69 7.96 24.05 -29.21
CA ASP A 69 8.38 24.48 -30.54
C ASP A 69 9.43 23.52 -31.11
N GLN A 70 10.46 23.19 -30.32
CA GLN A 70 11.51 22.27 -30.73
C GLN A 70 10.94 20.88 -31.04
N TYR A 71 10.07 20.34 -30.18
CA TYR A 71 9.45 19.04 -30.40
C TYR A 71 8.51 19.04 -31.62
N ALA A 72 7.85 20.17 -31.88
CA ALA A 72 7.04 20.33 -33.07
C ALA A 72 7.87 20.28 -34.36
N GLU A 73 9.03 20.94 -34.37
CA GLU A 73 9.96 20.92 -35.50
C GLU A 73 10.63 19.56 -35.70
N ASP A 74 11.16 18.96 -34.62
CA ASP A 74 11.99 17.76 -34.71
C ASP A 74 11.18 16.47 -34.88
N VAL A 75 9.94 16.42 -34.34
CA VAL A 75 9.15 15.19 -34.26
C VAL A 75 7.79 15.35 -34.94
N LEU A 76 6.99 16.33 -34.52
CA LEU A 76 5.60 16.45 -35.00
C LEU A 76 5.51 16.81 -36.48
N ALA A 77 6.46 17.59 -37.01
CA ALA A 77 6.51 17.97 -38.42
C ALA A 77 6.67 16.77 -39.37
N HIS A 78 7.09 15.61 -38.85
CA HIS A 78 7.28 14.38 -39.59
C HIS A 78 6.16 13.34 -39.35
N ALA A 79 5.24 13.62 -38.42
CA ALA A 79 4.15 12.73 -38.10
C ALA A 79 3.07 12.75 -39.20
N GLN A 80 2.43 11.61 -39.41
CA GLN A 80 1.25 11.50 -40.28
C GLN A 80 -0.04 11.53 -39.46
N VAL A 81 0.03 11.10 -38.20
CA VAL A 81 -1.07 11.18 -37.23
C VAL A 81 -0.56 11.73 -35.90
N ILE A 82 -1.23 12.75 -35.38
CA ILE A 82 -0.97 13.34 -34.07
C ILE A 82 -2.24 13.18 -33.23
N ILE A 83 -2.11 12.48 -32.10
CA ILE A 83 -3.18 12.26 -31.12
C ILE A 83 -2.84 13.05 -29.87
N ILE A 84 -3.76 13.86 -29.38
CA ILE A 84 -3.60 14.63 -28.14
C ILE A 84 -4.74 14.28 -27.20
N ARG A 85 -4.39 13.88 -25.98
CA ARG A 85 -5.36 13.62 -24.92
C ARG A 85 -5.14 14.58 -23.75
N LEU A 86 -6.12 15.46 -23.50
CA LEU A 86 -6.00 16.58 -22.55
C LEU A 86 -6.95 16.46 -21.37
N LEU A 87 -6.41 16.61 -20.15
CA LEU A 87 -7.18 16.79 -18.93
C LEU A 87 -7.36 18.29 -18.66
N GLY A 88 -8.60 18.72 -18.36
CA GLY A 88 -8.89 20.12 -18.02
C GLY A 88 -9.21 21.05 -19.20
N GLY A 89 -9.50 20.49 -20.38
CA GLY A 89 -9.94 21.27 -21.54
C GLY A 89 -8.82 22.01 -22.27
N ARG A 90 -9.19 22.84 -23.25
CA ARG A 90 -8.26 23.62 -24.09
C ARG A 90 -7.31 24.52 -23.29
N ALA A 91 -7.79 25.11 -22.20
CA ALA A 91 -7.04 26.09 -21.42
C ALA A 91 -5.77 25.52 -20.77
N TYR A 92 -5.72 24.20 -20.55
CA TYR A 92 -4.58 23.54 -19.90
C TYR A 92 -3.31 23.54 -20.76
N TRP A 93 -3.44 23.52 -22.09
CA TRP A 93 -2.31 23.41 -23.01
C TRP A 93 -2.53 24.21 -24.31
N SER A 94 -2.99 25.47 -24.16
CA SER A 94 -3.44 26.31 -25.28
C SER A 94 -2.35 26.59 -26.31
N TYR A 95 -1.16 27.00 -25.86
CA TYR A 95 -0.03 27.29 -26.76
C TYR A 95 0.37 26.05 -27.57
N GLY A 96 0.48 24.90 -26.92
CA GLY A 96 0.80 23.66 -27.61
C GLY A 96 -0.25 23.25 -28.65
N LEU A 97 -1.54 23.44 -28.36
CA LEU A 97 -2.59 23.22 -29.35
C LEU A 97 -2.46 24.13 -30.58
N GLU A 98 -2.07 25.39 -30.40
CA GLU A 98 -1.84 26.33 -31.50
C GLU A 98 -0.67 25.88 -32.38
N VAL A 99 0.46 25.51 -31.76
CA VAL A 99 1.65 25.02 -32.47
C VAL A 99 1.35 23.73 -33.24
N VAL A 100 0.60 22.80 -32.64
CA VAL A 100 0.20 21.55 -33.34
C VAL A 100 -0.73 21.86 -34.49
N ALA A 101 -1.70 22.76 -34.33
CA ALA A 101 -2.60 23.15 -35.40
C ALA A 101 -1.85 23.76 -36.59
N GLU A 102 -0.86 24.63 -36.35
CA GLU A 102 0.01 25.19 -37.41
C GLU A 102 0.83 24.08 -38.09
N THR A 103 1.42 23.18 -37.30
CA THR A 103 2.20 22.04 -37.81
C THR A 103 1.35 21.15 -38.73
N VAL A 104 0.10 20.88 -38.34
CA VAL A 104 -0.85 20.08 -39.11
C VAL A 104 -1.28 20.80 -40.40
N GLN A 105 -1.52 22.11 -40.35
CA GLN A 105 -1.81 22.90 -41.56
C GLN A 105 -0.67 22.86 -42.58
N ARG A 106 0.59 22.86 -42.10
CA ARG A 106 1.79 22.81 -42.95
C ARG A 106 2.06 21.43 -43.54
N THR A 107 1.82 20.37 -42.77
CA THR A 107 2.21 18.99 -43.12
C THR A 107 1.09 18.16 -43.73
N GLY A 108 -0.17 18.50 -43.46
CA GLY A 108 -1.32 17.69 -43.82
C GLY A 108 -1.56 16.47 -42.92
N ALA A 109 -0.90 16.38 -41.76
CA ALA A 109 -1.10 15.30 -40.81
C ALA A 109 -2.55 15.23 -40.29
N ALA A 110 -3.02 14.04 -39.93
CA ALA A 110 -4.29 13.88 -39.23
C ALA A 110 -4.14 14.26 -37.75
N LEU A 111 -4.98 15.18 -37.25
CA LEU A 111 -5.01 15.62 -35.86
C LEU A 111 -6.26 15.08 -35.17
N ILE A 112 -6.07 14.47 -34.00
CA ILE A 112 -7.14 13.95 -33.16
C ILE A 112 -6.95 14.51 -31.75
N VAL A 113 -7.84 15.39 -31.31
CA VAL A 113 -7.80 16.01 -29.98
C VAL A 113 -8.95 15.45 -29.15
N LEU A 114 -8.63 14.84 -28.01
CA LEU A 114 -9.56 14.07 -27.18
C LEU A 114 -9.53 14.56 -25.72
N PRO A 115 -10.67 14.51 -25.01
CA PRO A 115 -10.67 14.66 -23.57
C PRO A 115 -9.97 13.48 -22.88
N GLY A 116 -9.34 13.79 -21.76
CA GLY A 116 -8.64 12.82 -20.90
C GLY A 116 -9.54 12.05 -19.95
N ASP A 117 -10.78 12.49 -19.75
CA ASP A 117 -11.76 11.84 -18.87
C ASP A 117 -12.84 11.06 -19.67
N ASP A 118 -13.79 10.49 -18.93
CA ASP A 118 -14.92 9.73 -19.46
C ASP A 118 -16.10 10.61 -19.92
N ARG A 119 -15.93 11.94 -19.86
CA ARG A 119 -16.93 12.91 -20.30
C ARG A 119 -16.59 13.38 -21.72
N PRO A 120 -17.57 13.38 -22.64
CA PRO A 120 -17.34 13.90 -23.97
C PRO A 120 -17.13 15.42 -23.89
N ASP A 121 -16.12 15.92 -24.60
CA ASP A 121 -15.83 17.34 -24.75
C ASP A 121 -15.87 17.71 -26.23
N ALA A 122 -17.01 18.24 -26.66
CA ALA A 122 -17.22 18.60 -28.06
C ALA A 122 -16.32 19.77 -28.50
N ASP A 123 -15.93 20.67 -27.59
CA ASP A 123 -15.05 21.80 -27.90
C ASP A 123 -13.65 21.27 -28.21
N LEU A 124 -13.07 20.45 -27.33
CA LEU A 124 -11.79 19.78 -27.58
C LEU A 124 -11.82 18.95 -28.87
N MET A 125 -12.85 18.12 -29.04
CA MET A 125 -12.95 17.24 -30.20
C MET A 125 -13.11 18.00 -31.53
N SER A 126 -13.67 19.22 -31.50
CA SER A 126 -13.82 20.08 -32.69
C SER A 126 -12.49 20.55 -33.29
N HIS A 127 -11.40 20.50 -32.52
CA HIS A 127 -10.05 20.80 -33.01
C HIS A 127 -9.42 19.67 -33.83
N SER A 128 -10.07 18.50 -33.90
CA SER A 128 -9.61 17.39 -34.73
C SER A 128 -9.79 17.69 -36.22
N THR A 129 -8.86 17.25 -37.07
CA THR A 129 -9.01 17.34 -38.54
C THR A 129 -9.67 16.11 -39.16
N VAL A 130 -9.87 15.05 -38.36
CA VAL A 130 -10.63 13.85 -38.75
C VAL A 130 -12.13 14.03 -38.49
N PRO A 131 -13.01 13.23 -39.15
CA PRO A 131 -14.44 13.24 -38.84
C PRO A 131 -14.70 12.95 -37.35
N LEU A 132 -15.72 13.60 -36.77
CA LEU A 132 -16.09 13.42 -35.36
C LEU A 132 -16.36 11.95 -35.00
N SER A 133 -16.87 11.15 -35.94
CA SER A 133 -17.07 9.71 -35.75
C SER A 133 -15.77 8.94 -35.50
N VAL A 134 -14.67 9.35 -36.14
CA VAL A 134 -13.33 8.77 -35.93
C VAL A 134 -12.77 9.18 -34.57
N ALA A 135 -12.81 10.48 -34.26
CA ALA A 135 -12.35 11.00 -32.97
C ALA A 135 -13.13 10.36 -31.80
N ASN A 136 -14.47 10.30 -31.91
CA ASN A 136 -15.32 9.68 -30.90
C ASN A 136 -15.04 8.19 -30.74
N ARG A 137 -14.82 7.45 -31.84
CA ARG A 137 -14.50 6.02 -31.74
C ARG A 137 -13.14 5.78 -31.06
N LEU A 138 -12.12 6.59 -31.38
CA LEU A 138 -10.83 6.53 -30.68
C LEU A 138 -10.98 6.85 -29.19
N TRP A 139 -11.69 7.93 -28.86
CA TRP A 139 -11.99 8.29 -27.49
C TRP A 139 -12.68 7.15 -26.72
N ARG A 140 -13.66 6.48 -27.34
CA ARG A 140 -14.34 5.32 -26.71
C ARG A 140 -13.38 4.17 -26.43
N TYR A 141 -12.44 3.82 -27.33
CA TYR A 141 -11.43 2.81 -27.01
C TYR A 141 -10.57 3.21 -25.80
N LEU A 142 -10.14 4.47 -25.73
CA LEU A 142 -9.28 4.96 -24.65
C LEU A 142 -10.03 5.11 -23.31
N VAL A 143 -11.33 5.39 -23.34
CA VAL A 143 -12.20 5.43 -22.14
C VAL A 143 -12.49 4.03 -21.62
N GLU A 144 -12.82 3.08 -22.51
CA GLU A 144 -13.00 1.69 -22.09
C GLU A 144 -11.69 1.11 -21.56
N GLY A 145 -10.56 1.48 -22.18
CA GLY A 145 -9.21 1.17 -21.75
C GLY A 145 -8.87 -0.33 -21.85
N GLY A 146 -7.70 -0.71 -21.34
CA GLY A 146 -7.22 -2.09 -21.44
C GLY A 146 -6.37 -2.32 -22.68
N SER A 147 -5.35 -3.19 -22.55
CA SER A 147 -4.40 -3.49 -23.64
C SER A 147 -5.11 -3.84 -24.94
N GLN A 148 -6.14 -4.70 -24.88
CA GLN A 148 -6.89 -5.12 -26.07
C GLN A 148 -7.59 -3.94 -26.78
N ASN A 149 -8.30 -3.08 -26.06
CA ASN A 149 -8.95 -1.92 -26.68
C ASN A 149 -7.92 -0.95 -27.25
N VAL A 150 -6.78 -0.75 -26.60
CA VAL A 150 -5.70 0.10 -27.10
C VAL A 150 -5.05 -0.48 -28.35
N THR A 151 -4.81 -1.80 -28.41
CA THR A 151 -4.36 -2.49 -29.63
C THR A 151 -5.34 -2.28 -30.78
N GLN A 152 -6.64 -2.45 -30.51
CA GLN A 152 -7.69 -2.20 -31.50
C GLN A 152 -7.78 -0.72 -31.91
N ALA A 153 -7.53 0.22 -30.98
CA ALA A 153 -7.48 1.65 -31.26
C ALA A 153 -6.34 2.03 -32.19
N LEU A 154 -5.15 1.50 -31.95
CA LEU A 154 -3.97 1.74 -32.79
C LEU A 154 -4.19 1.20 -34.21
N GLN A 155 -4.72 -0.03 -34.34
CA GLN A 155 -5.14 -0.58 -35.63
C GLN A 155 -6.22 0.27 -36.31
N PHE A 156 -7.20 0.78 -35.55
CA PHE A 156 -8.26 1.63 -36.06
C PHE A 156 -7.74 2.95 -36.63
N ILE A 157 -6.84 3.61 -35.93
CA ILE A 157 -6.25 4.85 -36.41
C ILE A 157 -5.33 4.62 -37.61
N ALA A 158 -4.56 3.53 -37.62
CA ALA A 158 -3.74 3.22 -38.77
C ALA A 158 -4.58 2.87 -40.02
N ALA A 159 -5.73 2.20 -39.85
CA ALA A 159 -6.66 1.97 -40.96
C ALA A 159 -7.33 3.27 -41.43
N ALA A 160 -7.80 4.11 -40.49
CA ALA A 160 -8.54 5.33 -40.80
C ALA A 160 -7.66 6.44 -41.41
N CYS A 161 -6.41 6.56 -40.96
CA CYS A 161 -5.53 7.68 -41.33
C CYS A 161 -4.35 7.29 -42.22
N LEU A 162 -3.89 6.03 -42.17
CA LEU A 162 -2.70 5.56 -42.89
C LEU A 162 -3.01 4.55 -44.00
N GLY A 163 -4.29 4.30 -44.29
CA GLY A 163 -4.73 3.42 -45.38
C GLY A 163 -4.43 1.94 -45.17
N ARG A 164 -4.18 1.50 -43.93
CA ARG A 164 -4.05 0.06 -43.62
C ARG A 164 -5.37 -0.67 -43.79
N SER A 165 -5.31 -1.95 -44.09
CA SER A 165 -6.49 -2.81 -44.34
C SER A 165 -7.02 -3.51 -43.08
N ASP A 166 -6.52 -3.14 -41.90
CA ASP A 166 -6.93 -3.70 -40.62
C ASP A 166 -8.43 -3.47 -40.37
N ARG A 167 -9.10 -4.48 -39.81
CA ARG A 167 -10.54 -4.42 -39.47
C ARG A 167 -10.75 -4.58 -37.98
N PRO A 168 -10.47 -3.53 -37.19
CA PRO A 168 -10.50 -3.63 -35.75
C PRO A 168 -11.93 -3.80 -35.22
N LEU A 169 -12.06 -4.68 -34.24
CA LEU A 169 -13.28 -4.87 -33.45
C LEU A 169 -13.69 -3.55 -32.77
N PRO A 170 -14.99 -3.25 -32.62
CA PRO A 170 -15.44 -2.05 -31.90
C PRO A 170 -14.94 -2.03 -30.44
N PRO A 171 -14.91 -0.86 -29.78
CA PRO A 171 -14.54 -0.77 -28.37
C PRO A 171 -15.36 -1.74 -27.52
N GLN A 172 -14.67 -2.56 -26.72
CA GLN A 172 -15.29 -3.54 -25.85
C GLN A 172 -15.43 -2.94 -24.45
N PRO A 173 -16.64 -2.93 -23.87
CA PRO A 173 -16.84 -2.39 -22.54
C PRO A 173 -16.15 -3.27 -21.50
N VAL A 174 -15.44 -2.65 -20.56
CA VAL A 174 -14.90 -3.36 -19.39
C VAL A 174 -15.76 -3.02 -18.18
N PRO A 175 -16.33 -4.01 -17.46
CA PRO A 175 -17.22 -3.78 -16.32
C PRO A 175 -16.63 -2.83 -15.27
N PRO A 176 -17.47 -2.10 -14.51
CA PRO A 176 -17.02 -1.24 -13.41
C PRO A 176 -16.43 -2.04 -12.24
N VAL A 177 -16.91 -3.27 -12.02
CA VAL A 177 -16.42 -4.23 -11.03
C VAL A 177 -16.11 -5.55 -11.73
N GLY A 178 -15.04 -6.23 -11.31
CA GLY A 178 -14.78 -7.57 -11.81
C GLY A 178 -13.75 -8.32 -11.00
N LEU A 179 -13.85 -9.64 -11.04
CA LEU A 179 -12.85 -10.54 -10.51
C LEU A 179 -11.62 -10.50 -11.42
N TYR A 180 -10.46 -10.36 -10.80
CA TYR A 180 -9.19 -10.42 -11.51
C TYR A 180 -8.68 -11.87 -11.51
N ASN A 181 -8.46 -12.42 -12.69
CA ASN A 181 -7.91 -13.75 -12.83
C ASN A 181 -6.38 -13.67 -12.69
N TRP A 182 -5.88 -14.07 -11.53
CA TRP A 182 -4.45 -14.21 -11.28
C TRP A 182 -4.04 -15.68 -11.46
N GLN A 183 -2.80 -15.91 -11.86
CA GLN A 183 -2.27 -17.26 -12.07
C GLN A 183 -1.28 -17.61 -10.95
N THR A 184 -1.36 -18.83 -10.45
CA THR A 184 -0.22 -19.43 -9.72
C THR A 184 0.74 -20.01 -10.75
N ASP A 185 2.04 -19.97 -10.49
CA ASP A 185 3.06 -20.62 -11.34
C ASP A 185 2.80 -22.13 -11.57
N ALA A 186 1.90 -22.74 -10.79
CA ALA A 186 1.57 -24.15 -10.79
C ALA A 186 0.27 -24.53 -11.54
N ASP A 187 -0.72 -23.63 -11.70
CA ASP A 187 -2.01 -23.95 -12.32
C ASP A 187 -2.29 -23.13 -13.60
N ASN A 188 -2.07 -23.77 -14.75
CA ASN A 188 -2.43 -23.25 -16.08
C ASN A 188 -3.92 -23.38 -16.44
N SER A 189 -4.81 -23.64 -15.47
CA SER A 189 -6.26 -23.72 -15.72
C SER A 189 -6.94 -22.40 -15.38
N ASN A 190 -7.63 -21.80 -16.36
CA ASN A 190 -8.54 -20.65 -16.18
C ASN A 190 -9.46 -20.87 -14.97
N SER A 191 -9.21 -20.18 -13.85
CA SER A 191 -9.78 -20.58 -12.55
C SER A 191 -10.64 -19.49 -11.88
N GLU A 192 -11.59 -18.91 -12.61
CA GLU A 192 -12.76 -18.28 -11.96
C GLU A 192 -13.46 -19.31 -11.02
N PHE A 193 -13.37 -20.59 -11.37
CA PHE A 193 -13.78 -21.74 -10.55
C PHE A 193 -12.85 -22.08 -9.37
N GLY A 194 -11.54 -21.79 -9.45
CA GLY A 194 -10.58 -22.13 -8.39
C GLY A 194 -10.61 -21.16 -7.21
N ILE A 195 -10.91 -19.88 -7.46
CA ILE A 195 -11.09 -18.86 -6.42
C ILE A 195 -12.34 -19.16 -5.56
N ARG A 196 -13.41 -19.66 -6.18
CA ARG A 196 -14.71 -19.90 -5.50
C ARG A 196 -14.74 -21.16 -4.65
N ASN A 197 -14.08 -22.25 -5.11
CA ASN A 197 -14.09 -23.57 -4.47
C ASN A 197 -12.85 -23.88 -3.62
N SER A 198 -12.08 -22.88 -3.19
CA SER A 198 -10.93 -23.14 -2.32
C SER A 198 -11.38 -23.56 -0.92
N GLU A 199 -10.74 -24.60 -0.38
CA GLU A 199 -10.87 -25.00 1.03
C GLU A 199 -10.13 -24.03 1.98
N PHE A 200 -9.29 -23.15 1.44
CA PHE A 200 -8.53 -22.18 2.21
C PHE A 200 -9.36 -20.96 2.60
N PRO A 201 -9.04 -20.31 3.74
CA PRO A 201 -9.67 -19.05 4.14
C PRO A 201 -9.49 -17.97 3.07
N LYS A 202 -10.56 -17.23 2.77
CA LYS A 202 -10.57 -16.25 1.67
C LYS A 202 -10.10 -14.88 2.13
N VAL A 203 -9.22 -14.23 1.37
CA VAL A 203 -8.75 -12.86 1.61
C VAL A 203 -9.08 -12.00 0.40
N GLY A 204 -9.93 -10.99 0.59
CA GLY A 204 -10.27 -10.05 -0.48
C GLY A 204 -9.10 -9.12 -0.79
N ILE A 205 -8.87 -8.82 -2.07
CA ILE A 205 -7.97 -7.74 -2.48
C ILE A 205 -8.78 -6.77 -3.33
N LEU A 206 -8.83 -5.50 -2.95
CA LEU A 206 -9.62 -4.48 -3.64
C LEU A 206 -8.70 -3.43 -4.24
N PHE A 207 -8.75 -3.23 -5.55
CA PHE A 207 -7.87 -2.30 -6.25
C PHE A 207 -8.61 -1.51 -7.36
N TYR A 208 -8.01 -0.42 -7.84
CA TYR A 208 -8.68 0.39 -8.87
C TYR A 208 -8.70 -0.31 -10.22
N ARG A 209 -9.84 -0.23 -10.91
CA ARG A 209 -10.02 -0.60 -12.32
C ARG A 209 -9.00 0.07 -13.23
N ALA A 210 -8.58 1.30 -12.91
CA ALA A 210 -7.52 1.98 -13.66
C ALA A 210 -6.19 1.20 -13.68
N HIS A 211 -5.82 0.55 -12.57
CA HIS A 211 -4.63 -0.30 -12.53
C HIS A 211 -4.80 -1.56 -13.38
N PHE A 212 -5.98 -2.19 -13.33
CA PHE A 212 -6.30 -3.34 -14.19
C PHE A 212 -6.20 -2.97 -15.68
N LEU A 213 -6.84 -1.87 -16.09
CA LEU A 213 -6.82 -1.41 -17.48
C LEU A 213 -5.41 -1.04 -17.96
N ALA A 214 -4.59 -0.49 -17.06
CA ALA A 214 -3.21 -0.13 -17.38
C ALA A 214 -2.23 -1.31 -17.40
N GLY A 215 -2.68 -2.53 -17.07
CA GLY A 215 -1.79 -3.68 -16.86
C GLY A 215 -0.86 -3.51 -15.66
N ASN A 216 -1.23 -2.63 -14.72
CA ASN A 216 -0.44 -2.30 -13.54
C ASN A 216 -0.82 -3.22 -12.36
N THR A 217 -0.73 -4.52 -12.59
CA THR A 217 -1.24 -5.56 -11.67
C THR A 217 -0.13 -6.27 -10.89
N ALA A 218 1.14 -6.03 -11.19
CA ALA A 218 2.26 -6.71 -10.53
C ALA A 218 2.21 -6.67 -8.98
N PRO A 219 1.84 -5.55 -8.31
CA PRO A 219 1.65 -5.56 -6.86
C PRO A 219 0.50 -6.45 -6.39
N ILE A 220 -0.56 -6.56 -7.18
CA ILE A 220 -1.73 -7.40 -6.88
C ILE A 220 -1.36 -8.87 -7.04
N ASP A 221 -0.64 -9.22 -8.11
CA ASP A 221 -0.13 -10.57 -8.35
C ASP A 221 0.81 -11.01 -7.21
N ALA A 222 1.72 -10.14 -6.78
CA ALA A 222 2.63 -10.40 -5.66
C ALA A 222 1.88 -10.65 -4.33
N LEU A 223 0.85 -9.84 -4.04
CA LEU A 223 -0.02 -10.07 -2.86
C LEU A 223 -0.76 -11.41 -2.97
N CYS A 224 -1.31 -11.75 -4.12
CA CYS A 224 -1.99 -13.02 -4.34
C CYS A 224 -1.05 -14.21 -4.10
N GLN A 225 0.17 -14.14 -4.65
CA GLN A 225 1.18 -15.17 -4.48
C GLN A 225 1.60 -15.32 -3.01
N ALA A 226 1.85 -14.21 -2.31
CA ALA A 226 2.25 -14.23 -0.90
C ALA A 226 1.15 -14.78 0.03
N LEU A 227 -0.13 -14.50 -0.27
CA LEU A 227 -1.26 -15.09 0.44
C LEU A 227 -1.38 -16.59 0.16
N HIS A 228 -1.22 -17.01 -1.10
CA HIS A 228 -1.30 -18.41 -1.48
C HIS A 228 -0.21 -19.27 -0.81
N GLN A 229 1.01 -18.74 -0.68
CA GLN A 229 2.11 -19.37 0.07
C GLN A 229 1.78 -19.62 1.54
N ARG A 230 0.80 -18.90 2.11
CA ARG A 230 0.32 -19.04 3.49
C ARG A 230 -0.97 -19.87 3.58
N HIS A 231 -1.33 -20.59 2.52
CA HIS A 231 -2.58 -21.35 2.43
C HIS A 231 -3.82 -20.47 2.63
N LEU A 232 -3.82 -19.28 2.03
CA LEU A 232 -4.98 -18.39 1.93
C LEU A 232 -5.43 -18.28 0.48
N ALA A 233 -6.73 -18.14 0.26
CA ALA A 233 -7.33 -17.98 -1.07
C ALA A 233 -7.55 -16.49 -1.39
N PRO A 234 -6.71 -15.85 -2.20
CA PRO A 234 -6.92 -14.46 -2.59
C PRO A 234 -8.12 -14.31 -3.53
N VAL A 235 -8.94 -13.28 -3.28
CA VAL A 235 -10.09 -12.89 -4.10
C VAL A 235 -9.85 -11.45 -4.59
N PRO A 236 -9.06 -11.25 -5.66
CA PRO A 236 -8.79 -9.92 -6.17
C PRO A 236 -9.95 -9.39 -7.02
N VAL A 237 -10.42 -8.18 -6.68
CA VAL A 237 -11.54 -7.48 -7.30
C VAL A 237 -11.08 -6.08 -7.69
N PHE A 238 -11.25 -5.72 -8.96
CA PHE A 238 -11.05 -4.34 -9.40
C PHE A 238 -12.36 -3.56 -9.36
N VAL A 239 -12.27 -2.25 -9.07
CA VAL A 239 -13.44 -1.36 -8.97
C VAL A 239 -13.20 0.02 -9.57
N SER A 240 -14.23 0.60 -10.18
CA SER A 240 -14.19 1.97 -10.71
C SER A 240 -14.25 3.02 -9.60
N SER A 241 -15.14 2.83 -8.61
CA SER A 241 -15.39 3.78 -7.53
C SER A 241 -16.03 3.09 -6.33
N LEU A 242 -15.57 3.41 -5.12
CA LEU A 242 -16.22 2.94 -3.89
C LEU A 242 -17.44 3.77 -3.47
N ARG A 243 -17.74 4.87 -4.17
CA ARG A 243 -18.85 5.78 -3.81
C ARG A 243 -20.17 5.46 -4.47
N ASP A 244 -20.15 4.64 -5.52
CA ASP A 244 -21.33 4.24 -6.26
C ASP A 244 -22.02 3.06 -5.55
N ALA A 245 -23.32 3.19 -5.25
CA ALA A 245 -24.08 2.20 -4.51
C ALA A 245 -24.24 0.88 -5.26
N ASP A 246 -24.34 0.93 -6.60
CA ASP A 246 -24.46 -0.27 -7.44
C ASP A 246 -23.13 -1.03 -7.43
N VAL A 247 -22.01 -0.30 -7.54
CA VAL A 247 -20.65 -0.86 -7.40
C VAL A 247 -20.45 -1.47 -6.02
N GLN A 248 -20.89 -0.81 -4.94
CA GLN A 248 -20.83 -1.37 -3.59
C GLN A 248 -21.63 -2.67 -3.47
N ALA A 249 -22.77 -2.78 -4.15
CA ALA A 249 -23.54 -4.02 -4.16
C ALA A 249 -22.80 -5.17 -4.84
N GLU A 250 -22.20 -4.91 -6.00
CA GLU A 250 -21.38 -5.91 -6.71
C GLU A 250 -20.16 -6.33 -5.90
N ILE A 251 -19.48 -5.40 -5.21
CA ILE A 251 -18.36 -5.72 -4.31
C ILE A 251 -18.79 -6.71 -3.22
N ARG A 252 -19.98 -6.51 -2.63
CA ARG A 252 -20.50 -7.43 -1.62
C ARG A 252 -20.80 -8.80 -2.21
N ASP A 253 -21.39 -8.86 -3.39
CA ASP A 253 -21.66 -10.14 -4.05
C ASP A 253 -20.36 -10.90 -4.37
N CYS A 254 -19.26 -10.19 -4.67
CA CYS A 254 -17.94 -10.80 -4.83
C CYS A 254 -17.32 -11.31 -3.51
N PHE A 255 -17.46 -10.56 -2.41
CA PHE A 255 -16.78 -10.87 -1.13
C PHE A 255 -17.62 -11.67 -0.13
N GLN A 256 -18.94 -11.65 -0.26
CA GLN A 256 -19.91 -12.42 0.53
C GLN A 256 -20.92 -13.13 -0.40
N PRO A 257 -20.45 -13.98 -1.34
CA PRO A 257 -21.31 -14.68 -2.28
C PRO A 257 -22.34 -15.58 -1.56
N LYS A 258 -23.58 -15.57 -2.04
CA LYS A 258 -24.65 -16.41 -1.47
C LYS A 258 -24.36 -17.90 -1.67
N GLY A 259 -24.31 -18.63 -0.56
CA GLY A 259 -24.09 -20.09 -0.57
C GLY A 259 -22.63 -20.53 -0.61
N GLU A 260 -21.69 -19.58 -0.55
CA GLU A 260 -20.25 -19.82 -0.50
C GLU A 260 -19.64 -19.17 0.75
N SER A 261 -18.39 -19.50 1.06
CA SER A 261 -17.64 -18.83 2.14
C SER A 261 -17.33 -17.37 1.77
N ALA A 262 -17.59 -16.47 2.72
CA ALA A 262 -17.19 -15.07 2.65
C ALA A 262 -15.68 -14.88 2.91
N ILE A 263 -15.15 -13.70 2.59
CA ILE A 263 -13.79 -13.33 2.98
C ILE A 263 -13.67 -13.17 4.51
N ASP A 264 -12.44 -13.36 5.00
CA ASP A 264 -12.07 -13.21 6.40
C ASP A 264 -11.39 -11.87 6.71
N VAL A 265 -10.67 -11.33 5.73
CA VAL A 265 -9.93 -10.06 5.79
C VAL A 265 -9.97 -9.42 4.41
N LEU A 266 -10.00 -8.09 4.36
CA LEU A 266 -9.92 -7.31 3.13
C LEU A 266 -8.62 -6.51 3.08
N LEU A 267 -7.82 -6.73 2.03
CA LEU A 267 -6.69 -5.89 1.64
C LEU A 267 -7.19 -4.81 0.67
N ASN A 268 -7.32 -3.58 1.14
CA ASN A 268 -7.79 -2.47 0.32
C ASN A 268 -6.61 -1.62 -0.17
N THR A 269 -6.40 -1.59 -1.49
CA THR A 269 -5.36 -0.80 -2.14
C THR A 269 -5.88 0.49 -2.77
N THR A 270 -7.18 0.76 -2.67
CA THR A 270 -7.76 2.02 -3.13
C THR A 270 -7.43 3.16 -2.17
N SER A 271 -7.18 4.33 -2.73
CA SER A 271 -6.99 5.56 -1.99
C SER A 271 -8.34 6.21 -1.67
N PHE A 272 -8.34 7.23 -0.81
CA PHE A 272 -9.50 8.01 -0.38
C PHE A 272 -10.51 7.25 0.52
N SER A 273 -11.31 8.07 1.19
CA SER A 273 -12.41 7.66 2.06
C SER A 273 -13.71 7.45 1.28
N LEU A 274 -14.49 6.47 1.72
CA LEU A 274 -15.86 6.23 1.31
C LEU A 274 -16.78 7.29 1.93
N ALA A 275 -16.51 7.69 3.17
CA ALA A 275 -17.22 8.78 3.84
C ALA A 275 -17.03 10.13 3.13
N LYS A 276 -18.11 10.89 3.03
CA LYS A 276 -18.03 12.30 2.62
C LYS A 276 -17.76 13.16 3.85
N LEU A 277 -16.74 14.01 3.78
CA LEU A 277 -16.33 14.91 4.87
C LEU A 277 -17.41 15.95 5.23
N ASP A 278 -18.40 16.17 4.36
CA ASP A 278 -19.51 17.12 4.55
C ASP A 278 -20.73 16.50 5.28
N THR A 279 -20.76 15.18 5.46
CA THR A 279 -21.86 14.48 6.15
C THR A 279 -21.54 14.28 7.63
N GLN A 280 -22.52 14.55 8.52
CA GLN A 280 -22.37 14.36 9.97
C GLN A 280 -22.17 12.90 10.38
N THR A 281 -22.54 11.94 9.52
CA THR A 281 -22.37 10.51 9.75
C THR A 281 -21.57 9.92 8.61
N PRO A 282 -20.41 9.29 8.88
CA PRO A 282 -19.62 8.67 7.83
C PRO A 282 -20.42 7.51 7.21
N GLN A 283 -20.52 7.50 5.88
CA GLN A 283 -21.17 6.42 5.12
C GLN A 283 -20.26 5.20 5.16
N LEU A 284 -20.44 4.32 6.15
CA LEU A 284 -19.60 3.13 6.38
C LEU A 284 -20.35 1.82 6.12
N GLU A 285 -21.51 1.88 5.47
CA GLU A 285 -22.42 0.74 5.29
C GLU A 285 -21.76 -0.45 4.63
N LEU A 286 -20.94 -0.22 3.58
CA LEU A 286 -20.17 -1.28 2.93
C LEU A 286 -19.29 -2.03 3.93
N TRP A 287 -18.50 -1.31 4.74
CA TRP A 287 -17.57 -1.90 5.70
C TRP A 287 -18.29 -2.60 6.85
N GLN A 288 -19.38 -2.01 7.33
CA GLN A 288 -20.22 -2.60 8.38
C GLN A 288 -20.91 -3.89 7.92
N GLN A 289 -21.36 -3.96 6.67
CA GLN A 289 -21.98 -5.16 6.09
C GLN A 289 -20.96 -6.27 5.85
N LEU A 290 -19.77 -5.93 5.35
CA LEU A 290 -18.69 -6.89 5.18
C LEU A 290 -18.22 -7.47 6.53
N ASN A 291 -18.15 -6.62 7.57
CA ASN A 291 -17.81 -6.99 8.95
C ASN A 291 -16.52 -7.84 9.05
N VAL A 292 -15.47 -7.38 8.39
CA VAL A 292 -14.12 -7.96 8.40
C VAL A 292 -13.08 -6.87 8.63
N PRO A 293 -11.88 -7.20 9.15
CA PRO A 293 -10.76 -6.26 9.18
C PRO A 293 -10.44 -5.76 7.78
N VAL A 294 -10.37 -4.44 7.61
CA VAL A 294 -9.96 -3.79 6.36
C VAL A 294 -8.56 -3.23 6.54
N LEU A 295 -7.58 -3.89 5.93
CA LEU A 295 -6.18 -3.46 5.94
C LEU A 295 -5.95 -2.51 4.75
N GLN A 296 -5.57 -1.27 5.04
CA GLN A 296 -5.16 -0.31 4.01
C GLN A 296 -3.74 -0.68 3.56
N VAL A 297 -3.61 -1.12 2.31
CA VAL A 297 -2.37 -1.56 1.66
C VAL A 297 -1.98 -0.51 0.63
N ILE A 298 -0.83 0.13 0.79
CA ILE A 298 -0.54 1.37 0.07
C ILE A 298 0.26 1.07 -1.20
N LEU A 299 -0.25 1.52 -2.34
CA LEU A 299 0.52 1.63 -3.59
C LEU A 299 1.04 3.07 -3.68
N SER A 300 2.28 3.30 -3.28
CA SER A 300 2.86 4.64 -3.13
C SER A 300 3.05 5.34 -4.47
N GLY A 301 2.69 6.63 -4.56
CA GLY A 301 2.97 7.46 -5.72
C GLY A 301 4.41 7.96 -5.79
N GLY A 302 5.23 7.75 -4.75
CA GLY A 302 6.66 8.07 -4.74
C GLY A 302 7.54 6.91 -5.20
N THR A 303 8.84 7.18 -5.39
CA THR A 303 9.81 6.14 -5.76
C THR A 303 10.33 5.36 -4.55
N ILE A 304 10.90 4.18 -4.78
CA ILE A 304 11.48 3.37 -3.70
C ILE A 304 12.69 4.05 -3.06
N GLU A 305 13.51 4.76 -3.84
CA GLU A 305 14.70 5.47 -3.35
C GLU A 305 14.30 6.61 -2.41
N GLN A 306 13.23 7.34 -2.76
CA GLN A 306 12.67 8.38 -1.88
C GLN A 306 12.16 7.78 -0.58
N TRP A 307 11.42 6.66 -0.65
CA TRP A 307 10.93 5.99 0.55
C TRP A 307 12.07 5.48 1.44
N GLN A 308 13.10 4.87 0.87
CA GLN A 308 14.25 4.34 1.61
C GLN A 308 15.03 5.44 2.33
N THR A 309 15.32 6.54 1.65
CA THR A 309 16.16 7.64 2.16
C THR A 309 15.45 8.59 3.13
N GLN A 310 14.12 8.72 3.05
CA GLN A 310 13.37 9.66 3.86
C GLN A 310 12.80 9.02 5.14
N SER A 311 12.81 9.78 6.24
CA SER A 311 12.23 9.37 7.53
C SER A 311 10.71 9.53 7.60
N ARG A 312 10.08 10.29 6.70
CA ARG A 312 8.61 10.45 6.70
C ARG A 312 7.87 9.21 6.23
N GLY A 313 8.50 8.37 5.41
CA GLY A 313 7.87 7.25 4.72
C GLY A 313 7.09 7.67 3.48
N LEU A 314 6.01 8.45 3.63
CA LEU A 314 5.16 8.85 2.51
C LEU A 314 5.26 10.34 2.17
N SER A 315 4.99 10.67 0.90
CA SER A 315 4.80 12.05 0.46
C SER A 315 3.57 12.68 1.15
N PRO A 316 3.49 14.02 1.30
CA PRO A 316 2.32 14.67 1.89
C PRO A 316 1.00 14.31 1.19
N ARG A 317 1.04 14.14 -0.14
CA ARG A 317 -0.12 13.71 -0.94
C ARG A 317 -0.52 12.28 -0.60
N ASP A 318 0.42 11.35 -0.57
CA ASP A 318 0.14 9.94 -0.25
C ASP A 318 -0.33 9.78 1.19
N MET A 319 0.21 10.56 2.13
CA MET A 319 -0.23 10.57 3.52
C MET A 319 -1.70 10.99 3.63
N ALA A 320 -2.10 12.07 2.94
CA ALA A 320 -3.50 12.49 2.93
C ALA A 320 -4.41 11.42 2.29
N MET A 321 -4.02 10.90 1.13
CA MET A 321 -4.85 10.01 0.32
C MET A 321 -4.93 8.56 0.81
N ASN A 322 -3.84 8.03 1.39
CA ASN A 322 -3.70 6.62 1.78
C ASN A 322 -3.64 6.39 3.29
N VAL A 323 -3.57 7.44 4.11
CA VAL A 323 -3.53 7.31 5.58
C VAL A 323 -4.69 8.09 6.19
N ALA A 324 -4.64 9.43 6.17
CA ALA A 324 -5.60 10.26 6.91
C ALA A 324 -7.06 10.07 6.46
N LEU A 325 -7.32 9.99 5.15
CA LEU A 325 -8.67 9.74 4.65
C LEU A 325 -9.14 8.30 4.94
N PRO A 326 -8.37 7.24 4.62
CA PRO A 326 -8.69 5.87 5.04
C PRO A 326 -8.91 5.66 6.55
N GLU A 327 -8.24 6.42 7.43
CA GLU A 327 -8.47 6.36 8.88
C GLU A 327 -9.88 6.79 9.26
N VAL A 328 -10.47 7.76 8.56
CA VAL A 328 -11.88 8.19 8.77
C VAL A 328 -12.86 7.06 8.45
N ASP A 329 -12.50 6.14 7.55
CA ASP A 329 -13.28 4.95 7.23
C ASP A 329 -13.11 3.83 8.27
N GLY A 330 -12.22 3.98 9.25
CA GLY A 330 -11.85 2.94 10.22
C GLY A 330 -10.94 1.85 9.65
N ARG A 331 -10.23 2.12 8.53
CA ARG A 331 -9.28 1.15 7.95
C ARG A 331 -8.01 1.07 8.79
N ILE A 332 -7.46 -0.12 8.90
CA ILE A 332 -6.22 -0.41 9.64
C ILE A 332 -5.03 -0.14 8.71
N ILE A 333 -4.21 0.86 9.01
CA ILE A 333 -3.06 1.22 8.17
C ILE A 333 -1.98 0.15 8.28
N SER A 334 -1.65 -0.49 7.15
CA SER A 334 -0.62 -1.54 7.08
C SER A 334 0.71 -0.98 6.54
N ARG A 335 1.10 -1.29 5.30
CA ARG A 335 2.37 -0.92 4.67
C ARG A 335 2.18 -0.40 3.26
N ALA A 336 3.19 0.35 2.80
CA ALA A 336 3.40 0.57 1.38
C ALA A 336 4.09 -0.65 0.78
N VAL A 337 3.39 -1.36 -0.12
CA VAL A 337 3.86 -2.62 -0.71
C VAL A 337 4.42 -2.46 -2.11
N SER A 338 4.20 -1.30 -2.72
CA SER A 338 4.76 -0.98 -4.03
C SER A 338 5.04 0.50 -4.18
N PHE A 339 6.01 0.84 -5.02
CA PHE A 339 6.42 2.20 -5.31
C PHE A 339 6.54 2.40 -6.82
N LYS A 340 6.47 3.66 -7.27
CA LYS A 340 6.75 3.98 -8.67
C LYS A 340 8.22 3.66 -8.98
N ALA A 341 8.43 2.81 -9.97
CA ALA A 341 9.73 2.56 -10.56
C ALA A 341 9.69 3.01 -12.02
N VAL A 342 10.72 3.75 -12.42
CA VAL A 342 10.92 4.12 -13.81
C VAL A 342 11.62 2.94 -14.46
N GLN A 343 10.92 2.23 -15.36
CA GLN A 343 11.63 1.30 -16.22
C GLN A 343 12.43 2.10 -17.23
N SER A 344 13.60 1.58 -17.61
CA SER A 344 14.37 2.06 -18.76
C SER A 344 13.46 2.45 -19.92
N ARG A 345 13.70 3.63 -20.52
CA ARG A 345 13.01 4.17 -21.69
C ARG A 345 12.55 3.07 -22.66
N HIS A 346 11.24 2.97 -22.88
CA HIS A 346 10.65 1.90 -23.69
C HIS A 346 11.14 2.03 -25.14
N PRO A 347 11.78 1.01 -25.74
CA PRO A 347 12.49 1.16 -27.01
C PRO A 347 11.56 1.49 -28.18
N LEU A 348 10.31 0.99 -28.17
CA LEU A 348 9.37 1.22 -29.27
C LEU A 348 8.62 2.55 -29.16
N LEU A 349 8.36 3.02 -27.92
CA LEU A 349 7.63 4.27 -27.67
C LEU A 349 8.58 5.46 -27.49
N GLU A 350 9.84 5.15 -27.20
CA GLU A 350 10.91 6.08 -26.86
C GLU A 350 10.58 7.02 -25.69
N THR A 351 9.85 6.51 -24.70
CA THR A 351 9.44 7.28 -23.52
C THR A 351 9.59 6.46 -22.26
N ASP A 352 9.69 7.14 -21.13
CA ASP A 352 9.79 6.48 -19.84
C ASP A 352 8.44 5.89 -19.44
N VAL A 353 8.44 4.64 -19.01
CA VAL A 353 7.24 3.94 -18.55
C VAL A 353 7.36 3.75 -17.05
N VAL A 354 6.44 4.37 -16.33
CA VAL A 354 6.33 4.26 -14.88
C VAL A 354 5.44 3.07 -14.56
N HIS A 355 5.95 2.13 -13.76
CA HIS A 355 5.17 1.01 -13.23
C HIS A 355 5.21 0.99 -11.71
N TYR A 356 4.28 0.30 -11.08
CA TYR A 356 4.34 0.05 -9.65
C TYR A 356 5.09 -1.24 -9.40
N GLN A 357 6.27 -1.13 -8.80
CA GLN A 357 7.10 -2.27 -8.46
C GLN A 357 6.78 -2.73 -7.05
N PRO A 358 6.38 -4.01 -6.84
CA PRO A 358 6.21 -4.55 -5.50
C PRO A 358 7.56 -4.65 -4.78
N VAL A 359 7.53 -4.46 -3.46
CA VAL A 359 8.67 -4.67 -2.57
C VAL A 359 8.37 -5.90 -1.72
N ASP A 360 9.17 -6.95 -1.90
CA ASP A 360 8.87 -8.29 -1.39
C ASP A 360 8.65 -8.31 0.13
N ASP A 361 9.59 -7.79 0.92
CA ASP A 361 9.50 -7.80 2.38
C ASP A 361 8.22 -7.09 2.90
N ARG A 362 7.78 -6.02 2.22
CA ARG A 362 6.54 -5.29 2.52
C ARG A 362 5.30 -6.13 2.18
N VAL A 363 5.32 -6.80 1.03
CA VAL A 363 4.26 -7.72 0.60
C VAL A 363 4.13 -8.89 1.59
N GLN A 364 5.26 -9.49 1.98
CA GLN A 364 5.31 -10.59 2.95
C GLN A 364 4.73 -10.14 4.30
N PHE A 365 5.11 -8.97 4.81
CA PHE A 365 4.57 -8.43 6.06
C PHE A 365 3.03 -8.30 6.04
N VAL A 366 2.48 -7.76 4.95
CA VAL A 366 1.02 -7.60 4.81
C VAL A 366 0.32 -8.96 4.71
N ALA A 367 0.91 -9.93 4.01
CA ALA A 367 0.38 -11.28 3.92
C ALA A 367 0.42 -12.01 5.28
N ASP A 368 1.48 -11.85 6.06
CA ASP A 368 1.57 -12.37 7.43
C ASP A 368 0.54 -11.71 8.35
N LEU A 369 0.34 -10.40 8.22
CA LEU A 369 -0.65 -9.66 9.01
C LEU A 369 -2.06 -10.14 8.68
N ALA A 370 -2.37 -10.32 7.41
CA ALA A 370 -3.64 -10.90 6.96
C ALA A 370 -3.83 -12.31 7.53
N ALA A 371 -2.82 -13.18 7.43
CA ALA A 371 -2.85 -14.52 7.99
C ALA A 371 -3.10 -14.53 9.51
N ASN A 372 -2.50 -13.60 10.25
CA ASN A 372 -2.71 -13.49 11.70
C ASN A 372 -4.12 -13.00 12.05
N TRP A 373 -4.71 -12.09 11.26
CA TRP A 373 -6.12 -11.71 11.41
C TRP A 373 -7.08 -12.85 11.08
N VAL A 374 -6.81 -13.60 10.01
CA VAL A 374 -7.58 -14.82 9.67
C VAL A 374 -7.48 -15.84 10.80
N ARG A 375 -6.27 -16.12 11.29
CA ARG A 375 -6.04 -17.01 12.43
C ARG A 375 -6.85 -16.57 13.65
N LEU A 376 -6.76 -15.29 14.04
CA LEU A 376 -7.52 -14.75 15.17
C LEU A 376 -9.03 -14.97 15.01
N ARG A 377 -9.58 -14.80 13.79
CA ARG A 377 -11.00 -15.03 13.51
C ARG A 377 -11.39 -16.50 13.65
N GLN A 378 -10.54 -17.41 13.16
CA GLN A 378 -10.81 -18.84 13.10
C GLN A 378 -10.51 -19.59 14.41
N THR A 379 -9.54 -19.12 15.20
CA THR A 379 -9.21 -19.73 16.49
C THR A 379 -10.41 -19.66 17.42
N PRO A 380 -10.85 -20.80 18.00
CA PRO A 380 -11.91 -20.83 19.01
C PRO A 380 -11.60 -19.90 20.17
N VAL A 381 -12.62 -19.23 20.71
CA VAL A 381 -12.44 -18.15 21.71
C VAL A 381 -11.63 -18.60 22.93
N GLY A 382 -11.83 -19.82 23.41
CA GLY A 382 -11.08 -20.38 24.55
C GLY A 382 -9.59 -20.61 24.28
N ASP A 383 -9.22 -20.83 23.02
CA ASP A 383 -7.84 -21.13 22.59
C ASP A 383 -7.04 -19.87 22.20
N ARG A 384 -7.72 -18.73 22.03
CA ARG A 384 -7.10 -17.46 21.64
C ARG A 384 -6.16 -16.96 22.72
N ARG A 385 -4.94 -16.58 22.31
CA ARG A 385 -3.92 -16.03 23.20
C ARG A 385 -3.83 -14.52 23.08
N ILE A 386 -4.06 -13.81 24.19
CA ILE A 386 -4.12 -12.33 24.20
C ILE A 386 -3.02 -11.78 25.11
N ALA A 387 -2.22 -10.85 24.61
CA ALA A 387 -1.24 -10.14 25.42
C ALA A 387 -1.72 -8.71 25.72
N LEU A 388 -1.95 -8.40 26.99
CA LEU A 388 -2.24 -7.05 27.50
C LEU A 388 -0.94 -6.40 27.96
N ILE A 389 -0.50 -5.34 27.27
CA ILE A 389 0.78 -4.67 27.55
C ILE A 389 0.52 -3.34 28.25
N LEU A 390 1.09 -3.20 29.45
CA LEU A 390 0.93 -2.03 30.31
C LEU A 390 2.16 -1.14 30.21
N ALA A 391 1.95 0.16 29.98
CA ALA A 391 3.04 1.12 29.93
C ALA A 391 3.68 1.34 31.30
N ASN A 392 5.00 1.54 31.34
CA ASN A 392 5.73 1.86 32.57
C ASN A 392 6.83 2.89 32.30
N TYR A 393 6.49 4.16 32.48
CA TYR A 393 7.41 5.27 32.30
C TYR A 393 7.08 6.43 33.25
N PRO A 394 8.02 6.91 34.08
CA PRO A 394 9.35 6.34 34.35
C PRO A 394 9.29 4.90 34.90
N THR A 395 10.42 4.19 34.89
CA THR A 395 10.54 2.73 35.17
C THR A 395 10.30 2.30 36.62
N ARG A 396 9.72 3.15 37.46
CA ARG A 396 9.45 2.85 38.87
C ARG A 396 8.13 2.08 39.03
N ASP A 397 8.03 1.26 40.07
CA ASP A 397 6.81 0.49 40.33
C ASP A 397 5.59 1.37 40.59
N GLY A 398 5.78 2.52 41.26
CA GLY A 398 4.71 3.51 41.47
C GLY A 398 4.20 4.19 40.20
N ARG A 399 4.75 3.83 39.02
CA ARG A 399 4.39 4.34 37.69
C ARG A 399 4.04 3.20 36.72
N LEU A 400 3.76 2.02 37.25
CA LEU A 400 3.25 0.89 36.46
C LEU A 400 1.82 1.19 35.97
N ALA A 401 1.51 0.70 34.77
CA ALA A 401 0.21 0.88 34.12
C ALA A 401 -0.17 2.36 33.92
N ASN A 402 0.78 3.20 33.52
CA ASN A 402 0.47 4.60 33.25
C ASN A 402 -0.47 4.74 32.03
N GLY A 403 -1.56 5.48 32.22
CA GLY A 403 -2.52 5.84 31.18
C GLY A 403 -3.06 7.25 31.42
N VAL A 404 -2.99 8.12 30.41
CA VAL A 404 -3.50 9.50 30.54
C VAL A 404 -5.02 9.49 30.49
N GLY A 405 -5.67 9.87 31.60
CA GLY A 405 -7.13 9.97 31.68
C GLY A 405 -7.84 8.60 31.78
N LEU A 406 -7.10 7.53 32.05
CA LEU A 406 -7.61 6.18 32.21
C LEU A 406 -7.11 5.58 33.52
N ASP A 407 -8.00 4.95 34.29
CA ASP A 407 -7.59 4.05 35.37
C ASP A 407 -7.17 2.71 34.74
N THR A 408 -5.92 2.64 34.27
CA THR A 408 -5.42 1.49 33.52
C THR A 408 -5.47 0.18 34.32
N PRO A 409 -5.08 0.13 35.62
CA PRO A 409 -5.25 -1.08 36.42
C PRO A 409 -6.70 -1.54 36.52
N ALA A 410 -7.65 -0.66 36.84
CA ALA A 410 -9.06 -1.02 36.93
C ALA A 410 -9.61 -1.44 35.56
N SER A 411 -9.23 -0.73 34.48
CA SER A 411 -9.63 -1.06 33.11
C SER A 411 -9.11 -2.42 32.67
N CYS A 412 -7.87 -2.76 33.03
CA CYS A 412 -7.29 -4.08 32.76
C CYS A 412 -8.07 -5.18 33.47
N VAL A 413 -8.46 -5.00 34.74
CA VAL A 413 -9.32 -5.94 35.47
C VAL A 413 -10.67 -6.12 34.77
N GLU A 414 -11.31 -5.03 34.33
CA GLU A 414 -12.59 -5.12 33.59
C GLU A 414 -12.43 -5.79 32.22
N ILE A 415 -11.33 -5.56 31.51
CA ILE A 415 -11.00 -6.28 30.26
C ILE A 415 -10.90 -7.78 30.55
N LEU A 416 -10.16 -8.19 31.59
CA LEU A 416 -9.99 -9.60 31.96
C LEU A 416 -11.32 -10.27 32.31
N ARG A 417 -12.18 -9.61 33.09
CA ARG A 417 -13.53 -10.10 33.39
C ARG A 417 -14.37 -10.22 32.14
N THR A 418 -14.31 -9.24 31.25
CA THR A 418 -15.05 -9.26 29.97
C THR A 418 -14.58 -10.39 29.07
N LEU A 419 -13.27 -10.62 28.97
CA LEU A 419 -12.69 -11.75 28.24
C LEU A 419 -13.15 -13.08 28.85
N GLN A 420 -13.10 -13.25 30.17
CA GLN A 420 -13.56 -14.46 30.83
C GLN A 420 -15.06 -14.72 30.56
N HIS A 421 -15.92 -13.70 30.67
CA HIS A 421 -17.35 -13.83 30.35
C HIS A 421 -17.60 -14.15 28.87
N ALA A 422 -16.75 -13.67 27.97
CA ALA A 422 -16.82 -13.98 26.54
C ALA A 422 -16.29 -15.39 26.19
N GLY A 423 -15.78 -16.14 27.17
CA GLY A 423 -15.32 -17.52 27.00
C GLY A 423 -13.82 -17.68 26.72
N TYR A 424 -13.03 -16.63 26.88
CA TYR A 424 -11.56 -16.75 26.82
C TYR A 424 -11.05 -17.50 28.05
N HIS A 425 -9.97 -18.28 27.88
CA HIS A 425 -9.34 -19.00 29.00
C HIS A 425 -8.45 -18.07 29.84
N VAL A 426 -9.05 -17.48 30.88
CA VAL A 426 -8.39 -16.62 31.88
C VAL A 426 -8.33 -17.32 33.22
N GLU A 427 -7.13 -17.71 33.66
CA GLU A 427 -6.92 -18.41 34.92
C GLU A 427 -6.78 -17.44 36.09
N THR A 428 -7.60 -17.60 37.13
CA THR A 428 -7.49 -16.81 38.38
C THR A 428 -7.35 -15.30 38.16
N PRO A 429 -8.25 -14.65 37.39
CA PRO A 429 -8.15 -13.22 37.12
C PRO A 429 -8.14 -12.41 38.42
N PRO A 430 -7.38 -11.31 38.49
CA PRO A 430 -7.36 -10.46 39.67
C PRO A 430 -8.75 -9.87 39.94
N GLU A 431 -9.13 -9.81 41.21
CA GLU A 431 -10.45 -9.29 41.60
C GLU A 431 -10.48 -7.77 41.63
N THR A 432 -9.35 -7.11 41.91
CA THR A 432 -9.26 -5.65 42.05
C THR A 432 -7.99 -5.12 41.38
N ALA A 433 -7.96 -3.81 41.15
CA ALA A 433 -6.76 -3.11 40.68
C ALA A 433 -5.56 -3.36 41.62
N ASP A 434 -5.79 -3.34 42.94
CA ASP A 434 -4.74 -3.61 43.93
C ASP A 434 -4.20 -5.04 43.83
N ASP A 435 -5.08 -6.04 43.64
CA ASP A 435 -4.66 -7.44 43.44
C ASP A 435 -3.82 -7.58 42.16
N LEU A 436 -4.25 -6.93 41.06
CA LEU A 436 -3.46 -6.89 39.83
C LEU A 436 -2.06 -6.30 40.07
N MET A 437 -1.96 -5.15 40.75
CA MET A 437 -0.68 -4.49 41.00
C MET A 437 0.21 -5.31 41.94
N GLN A 438 -0.37 -5.97 42.94
CA GLN A 438 0.36 -6.88 43.84
C GLN A 438 0.95 -8.07 43.07
N ARG A 439 0.18 -8.66 42.16
CA ARG A 439 0.66 -9.78 41.32
C ARG A 439 1.78 -9.35 40.36
N LEU A 440 1.65 -8.19 39.74
CA LEU A 440 2.68 -7.66 38.84
C LEU A 440 3.97 -7.34 39.59
N THR A 441 3.89 -6.75 40.79
CA THR A 441 5.06 -6.38 41.60
C THR A 441 5.65 -7.53 42.42
N ALA A 442 4.95 -8.68 42.51
CA ALA A 442 5.50 -9.91 43.06
C ALA A 442 6.56 -10.57 42.16
N GLY A 443 6.52 -10.31 40.85
CA GLY A 443 7.51 -10.75 39.88
C GLY A 443 8.43 -9.63 39.41
N ILE A 444 9.41 -9.95 38.55
CA ILE A 444 10.34 -8.97 37.98
C ILE A 444 9.60 -7.80 37.29
N THR A 445 10.06 -6.56 37.53
CA THR A 445 9.56 -5.34 36.88
C THR A 445 10.73 -4.54 36.30
N ASN A 446 10.47 -3.37 35.70
CA ASN A 446 11.54 -2.46 35.24
C ASN A 446 12.21 -1.68 36.39
N ASP A 447 11.73 -1.79 37.63
CA ASP A 447 12.28 -1.03 38.76
C ASP A 447 13.64 -1.62 39.20
N PRO A 448 14.74 -0.85 39.14
CA PRO A 448 16.06 -1.38 39.48
C PRO A 448 16.20 -1.79 40.95
N GLU A 449 15.44 -1.18 41.88
CA GLU A 449 15.60 -1.45 43.32
C GLU A 449 15.14 -2.86 43.74
N GLY A 450 14.15 -3.42 43.06
CA GLY A 450 13.59 -4.75 43.36
C GLY A 450 14.12 -5.88 42.48
N ARG A 451 14.95 -5.56 41.46
CA ARG A 451 15.22 -6.45 40.33
C ARG A 451 15.88 -7.78 40.73
N GLU A 452 16.86 -7.76 41.63
CA GLU A 452 17.59 -8.98 42.02
C GLU A 452 16.83 -9.85 43.04
N LEU A 453 15.83 -9.27 43.71
CA LEU A 453 15.10 -9.92 44.80
C LEU A 453 13.81 -10.60 44.33
N ARG A 454 13.35 -10.30 43.11
CA ARG A 454 12.07 -10.77 42.59
C ARG A 454 12.23 -12.00 41.68
N PRO A 455 11.33 -12.98 41.78
CA PRO A 455 11.34 -14.15 40.92
C PRO A 455 11.13 -13.78 39.45
N VAL A 456 11.81 -14.53 38.58
CA VAL A 456 11.60 -14.50 37.13
C VAL A 456 10.67 -15.65 36.76
N HIS A 457 9.45 -15.32 36.32
CA HIS A 457 8.43 -16.32 35.95
C HIS A 457 8.57 -16.83 34.51
N GLN A 458 9.12 -16.00 33.62
CA GLN A 458 9.36 -16.33 32.22
C GLN A 458 10.59 -15.58 31.71
N SER A 459 11.30 -16.16 30.75
CA SER A 459 12.50 -15.59 30.14
C SER A 459 12.73 -16.10 28.73
N VAL A 460 13.56 -15.39 27.96
CA VAL A 460 14.11 -15.84 26.69
C VAL A 460 15.57 -16.20 26.91
N SER A 461 16.00 -17.40 26.51
CA SER A 461 17.41 -17.79 26.62
C SER A 461 18.28 -16.90 25.71
N LEU A 462 19.56 -16.72 26.06
CA LEU A 462 20.47 -15.98 25.18
C LEU A 462 20.57 -16.64 23.79
N GLU A 463 20.54 -17.97 23.72
CA GLU A 463 20.59 -18.73 22.46
C GLU A 463 19.37 -18.47 21.57
N ASP A 464 18.16 -18.51 22.14
CA ASP A 464 16.93 -18.18 21.41
C ASP A 464 16.96 -16.74 20.90
N TYR A 465 17.41 -15.81 21.75
CA TYR A 465 17.53 -14.41 21.35
C TYR A 465 18.56 -14.21 20.25
N GLN A 466 19.72 -14.87 20.31
CA GLN A 466 20.75 -14.77 19.28
C GLN A 466 20.27 -15.36 17.95
N THR A 467 19.55 -16.48 17.99
CA THR A 467 18.92 -17.08 16.81
C THR A 467 17.94 -16.12 16.18
N TYR A 468 17.07 -15.50 16.99
CA TYR A 468 16.15 -14.47 16.53
C TYR A 468 16.86 -13.21 16.00
N ALA A 469 17.84 -12.70 16.73
CA ALA A 469 18.58 -11.49 16.34
C ALA A 469 19.28 -11.67 14.99
N ALA A 470 19.74 -12.89 14.68
CA ALA A 470 20.35 -13.24 13.40
C ALA A 470 19.35 -13.22 12.22
N THR A 471 18.03 -13.29 12.47
CA THR A 471 17.02 -13.16 11.40
C THR A 471 16.63 -11.72 11.10
N LEU A 472 17.09 -10.75 11.89
CA LEU A 472 16.76 -9.34 11.70
C LEU A 472 17.57 -8.73 10.54
N PRO A 473 17.10 -7.66 9.89
CA PRO A 473 17.87 -6.98 8.85
C PRO A 473 19.24 -6.51 9.35
N ASP A 474 20.26 -6.55 8.49
CA ASP A 474 21.64 -6.21 8.86
C ASP A 474 21.78 -4.83 9.52
N ALA A 475 21.03 -3.84 9.04
CA ALA A 475 21.01 -2.50 9.60
C ALA A 475 20.53 -2.48 11.07
N VAL A 476 19.51 -3.28 11.38
CA VAL A 476 18.95 -3.45 12.74
C VAL A 476 19.97 -4.15 13.64
N GLN A 477 20.56 -5.24 13.14
CA GLN A 477 21.60 -5.96 13.88
C GLN A 477 22.79 -5.06 14.20
N HIS A 478 23.26 -4.27 13.24
CA HIS A 478 24.37 -3.35 13.42
C HIS A 478 24.05 -2.25 14.42
N GLY A 479 22.90 -1.58 14.28
CA GLY A 479 22.48 -0.50 15.18
C GLY A 479 22.39 -0.94 16.64
N ILE A 480 21.77 -2.10 16.89
CA ILE A 480 21.66 -2.66 18.25
C ILE A 480 23.03 -3.01 18.81
N ARG A 481 23.89 -3.68 18.01
CA ARG A 481 25.22 -4.13 18.46
C ARG A 481 26.15 -2.94 18.73
N GLN A 482 26.09 -1.91 17.90
CA GLN A 482 26.87 -0.68 18.08
C GLN A 482 26.41 0.09 19.32
N ARG A 483 25.10 0.15 19.58
CA ARG A 483 24.54 0.87 20.73
C ARG A 483 24.77 0.14 22.05
N TRP A 484 24.46 -1.15 22.10
CA TRP A 484 24.32 -1.90 23.34
C TRP A 484 25.45 -2.91 23.60
N GLY A 485 26.35 -3.11 22.63
CA GLY A 485 27.47 -4.04 22.76
C GLY A 485 27.04 -5.51 22.88
N SER A 486 27.99 -6.36 23.28
CA SER A 486 27.72 -7.77 23.60
C SER A 486 26.93 -7.87 24.90
N GLN A 487 26.03 -8.86 24.96
CA GLN A 487 25.20 -9.11 26.12
C GLN A 487 25.88 -10.13 27.04
N ASP A 488 26.19 -9.74 28.28
CA ASP A 488 26.77 -10.62 29.31
C ASP A 488 25.70 -11.46 30.05
N ALA A 489 24.45 -11.42 29.59
CA ALA A 489 23.31 -12.10 30.21
C ALA A 489 23.12 -13.53 29.67
N THR A 490 22.79 -14.49 30.53
CA THR A 490 22.45 -15.87 30.13
C THR A 490 21.01 -16.01 29.62
N ALA A 491 20.13 -15.11 30.04
CA ALA A 491 18.73 -15.03 29.61
C ALA A 491 18.17 -13.61 29.82
N PHE A 492 17.10 -13.28 29.10
CA PHE A 492 16.34 -12.03 29.25
C PHE A 492 15.03 -12.31 30.02
N PRO A 493 14.87 -11.81 31.26
CA PRO A 493 13.61 -11.88 32.00
C PRO A 493 12.49 -11.12 31.30
N ILE A 494 11.28 -11.68 31.25
CA ILE A 494 10.10 -11.03 30.67
C ILE A 494 9.14 -10.62 31.79
N SER A 495 9.02 -9.32 32.04
CA SER A 495 8.21 -8.76 33.12
C SER A 495 6.70 -8.90 32.85
N GLY A 496 5.97 -9.56 33.74
CA GLY A 496 4.52 -9.74 33.62
C GLY A 496 4.00 -11.00 34.31
N VAL A 497 2.69 -11.23 34.19
CA VAL A 497 2.00 -12.40 34.72
C VAL A 497 1.19 -13.09 33.63
N GLN A 498 1.27 -14.40 33.54
CA GLN A 498 0.45 -15.21 32.64
C GLN A 498 -0.71 -15.85 33.42
N LEU A 499 -1.91 -15.69 32.90
CA LEU A 499 -3.20 -16.14 33.46
C LEU A 499 -3.88 -17.06 32.42
N GLY A 500 -3.35 -18.27 32.23
CA GLY A 500 -3.80 -19.17 31.17
C GLY A 500 -3.40 -18.67 29.78
N ASN A 501 -4.38 -18.38 28.93
CA ASN A 501 -4.17 -17.86 27.57
C ASN A 501 -4.11 -16.32 27.51
N VAL A 502 -4.10 -15.63 28.66
CA VAL A 502 -3.90 -14.18 28.70
C VAL A 502 -2.59 -13.84 29.41
N PHE A 503 -1.76 -13.03 28.80
CA PHE A 503 -0.53 -12.51 29.39
C PHE A 503 -0.69 -11.02 29.69
N ILE A 504 -0.35 -10.58 30.90
CA ILE A 504 -0.30 -9.17 31.29
C ILE A 504 1.17 -8.79 31.43
N GLY A 505 1.70 -8.11 30.42
CA GLY A 505 3.09 -7.72 30.33
C GLY A 505 3.34 -6.29 30.77
N ILE A 506 4.50 -6.04 31.37
CA ILE A 506 4.99 -4.68 31.64
C ILE A 506 5.89 -4.29 30.47
N GLN A 507 5.54 -3.23 29.75
CA GLN A 507 6.30 -2.77 28.60
C GLN A 507 7.76 -2.47 29.02
N PRO A 508 8.77 -2.99 28.32
CA PRO A 508 10.15 -2.79 28.70
C PRO A 508 10.58 -1.32 28.66
N ALA A 509 11.58 -1.01 29.49
CA ALA A 509 12.23 0.29 29.50
C ALA A 509 12.93 0.59 28.16
N ARG A 510 12.97 1.89 27.82
CA ARG A 510 13.50 2.37 26.54
C ARG A 510 15.03 2.28 26.44
N GLY A 511 15.74 2.32 27.58
CA GLY A 511 17.19 2.26 27.67
C GLY A 511 17.85 3.56 28.19
N TYR A 512 17.15 4.69 28.25
CA TYR A 512 17.65 5.95 28.83
C TYR A 512 17.97 5.85 30.33
N ASP A 513 17.38 4.86 31.00
CA ASP A 513 17.62 4.50 32.39
C ASP A 513 19.01 3.86 32.60
N GLN A 514 19.59 3.24 31.56
CA GLN A 514 20.91 2.59 31.64
C GLN A 514 22.05 3.60 31.47
N ASP A 515 21.85 4.63 30.64
CA ASP A 515 22.78 5.75 30.48
C ASP A 515 21.99 7.08 30.36
N PRO A 516 21.90 7.85 31.45
CA PRO A 516 21.16 9.11 31.46
C PRO A 516 21.68 10.17 30.47
N SER A 517 22.93 10.08 30.03
CA SER A 517 23.51 11.02 29.04
C SER A 517 22.84 10.91 27.68
N LEU A 518 22.29 9.73 27.36
CA LEU A 518 21.55 9.47 26.12
C LEU A 518 20.34 10.39 25.95
N ASN A 519 19.74 10.87 27.05
CA ASN A 519 18.64 11.83 26.98
C ASN A 519 19.02 13.13 26.24
N TYR A 520 20.29 13.51 26.25
CA TYR A 520 20.78 14.74 25.62
C TYR A 520 21.33 14.53 24.21
N HIS A 521 21.74 13.30 23.87
CA HIS A 521 22.55 13.02 22.68
C HIS A 521 21.93 11.99 21.72
N ALA A 522 20.88 11.28 22.12
CA ALA A 522 20.31 10.19 21.34
C ALA A 522 18.76 10.25 21.30
N PRO A 523 18.17 11.18 20.53
CA PRO A 523 16.71 11.25 20.34
C PRO A 523 16.15 10.02 19.60
N ASP A 524 16.97 9.34 18.82
CA ASP A 524 16.69 8.16 17.99
C ASP A 524 17.30 6.88 18.58
N LEU A 525 17.28 6.74 19.90
CA LEU A 525 17.89 5.61 20.62
C LEU A 525 17.37 4.25 20.12
N GLU A 526 18.21 3.28 19.80
CA GLU A 526 17.77 1.93 19.42
C GLU A 526 17.10 1.20 20.61
N PRO A 527 16.13 0.30 20.41
CA PRO A 527 15.60 -0.52 21.50
C PRO A 527 16.69 -1.41 22.10
N THR A 528 16.60 -1.68 23.40
CA THR A 528 17.53 -2.60 24.08
C THR A 528 17.29 -4.06 23.64
N PRO A 529 18.27 -4.95 23.78
CA PRO A 529 18.07 -6.39 23.56
C PRO A 529 16.94 -6.98 24.41
N ALA A 530 16.80 -6.54 25.68
CA ALA A 530 15.69 -6.93 26.55
C ALA A 530 14.33 -6.49 26.00
N TYR A 531 14.25 -5.30 25.38
CA TYR A 531 13.05 -4.82 24.72
C TYR A 531 12.62 -5.74 23.58
N LEU A 532 13.57 -6.12 22.71
CA LEU A 532 13.27 -7.01 21.60
C LEU A 532 13.00 -8.45 22.06
N ALA A 533 13.69 -8.93 23.08
CA ALA A 533 13.43 -10.24 23.68
C ALA A 533 12.00 -10.34 24.23
N PHE A 534 11.49 -9.28 24.87
CA PHE A 534 10.10 -9.21 25.34
C PHE A 534 9.09 -9.42 24.22
N TYR A 535 9.18 -8.63 23.13
CA TYR A 535 8.21 -8.80 22.03
C TYR A 535 8.46 -10.08 21.22
N TYR A 536 9.69 -10.57 21.13
CA TYR A 536 9.96 -11.90 20.60
C TYR A 536 9.24 -12.98 21.42
N TRP A 537 9.35 -12.94 22.75
CA TRP A 537 8.66 -13.86 23.63
C TRP A 537 7.15 -13.83 23.43
N VAL A 538 6.56 -12.63 23.42
CA VAL A 538 5.11 -12.44 23.22
C VAL A 538 4.65 -13.07 21.89
N ARG A 539 5.42 -12.90 20.80
CA ARG A 539 5.06 -13.39 19.46
C ARG A 539 5.33 -14.87 19.25
N GLN A 540 6.45 -15.39 19.75
CA GLN A 540 6.97 -16.70 19.33
C GLN A 540 6.86 -17.78 20.41
N GLN A 541 6.98 -17.40 21.70
CA GLN A 541 6.90 -18.33 22.82
C GLN A 541 5.50 -18.33 23.44
N PHE A 542 4.99 -17.17 23.82
CA PHE A 542 3.60 -17.02 24.24
C PHE A 542 2.63 -17.22 23.06
N ARG A 543 3.04 -16.83 21.85
CA ARG A 543 2.25 -16.96 20.60
C ARG A 543 0.94 -16.19 20.66
N ALA A 544 1.02 -14.91 21.01
CA ALA A 544 -0.14 -14.02 21.00
C ALA A 544 -0.83 -14.01 19.62
N ASP A 545 -2.14 -14.23 19.62
CA ASP A 545 -3.01 -14.00 18.47
C ASP A 545 -3.36 -12.52 18.32
N ALA A 546 -3.38 -11.77 19.42
CA ALA A 546 -3.49 -10.32 19.42
C ALA A 546 -2.70 -9.69 20.59
N ILE A 547 -2.19 -8.49 20.36
CA ILE A 547 -1.53 -7.64 21.35
C ILE A 547 -2.41 -6.42 21.60
N VAL A 548 -2.66 -6.10 22.87
CA VAL A 548 -3.45 -4.95 23.31
C VAL A 548 -2.57 -4.07 24.18
N HIS A 549 -2.23 -2.86 23.72
CA HIS A 549 -1.58 -1.87 24.57
C HIS A 549 -2.66 -1.09 25.33
N VAL A 550 -2.73 -1.28 26.65
CA VAL A 550 -3.83 -0.72 27.45
C VAL A 550 -3.43 0.66 27.97
N GLY A 551 -4.09 1.69 27.45
CA GLY A 551 -3.92 3.07 27.90
C GLY A 551 -2.82 3.84 27.18
N LYS A 552 -3.10 5.12 26.92
CA LYS A 552 -2.20 6.07 26.26
C LYS A 552 -1.08 6.56 27.20
N HIS A 553 0.20 6.54 26.84
CA HIS A 553 0.84 5.94 25.65
C HIS A 553 1.95 5.01 26.11
N GLY A 554 2.09 3.86 25.49
CA GLY A 554 3.30 3.07 25.48
C GLY A 554 4.45 3.78 24.72
N ASN A 555 5.56 3.05 24.58
CA ASN A 555 6.79 3.55 23.96
C ASN A 555 7.16 2.84 22.64
N LEU A 556 6.33 1.94 22.13
CA LEU A 556 6.64 1.09 20.96
C LEU A 556 6.52 1.88 19.66
N GLU A 557 5.45 2.64 19.52
CA GLU A 557 5.14 3.51 18.40
C GLU A 557 6.12 4.69 18.27
N TRP A 558 6.92 4.93 19.31
CA TRP A 558 7.95 5.97 19.39
C TRP A 558 9.38 5.41 19.26
N LEU A 559 9.54 4.11 18.95
CA LEU A 559 10.85 3.57 18.60
C LEU A 559 11.33 4.19 17.25
N PRO A 560 12.65 4.26 17.00
CA PRO A 560 13.17 4.96 15.84
C PRO A 560 12.77 4.24 14.55
N GLY A 561 12.52 5.02 13.51
CA GLY A 561 12.08 4.50 12.24
C GLY A 561 11.34 5.57 11.43
N LYS A 562 10.69 5.11 10.37
CA LYS A 562 9.85 5.98 9.54
C LYS A 562 8.59 6.39 10.31
N SER A 563 8.06 7.58 10.06
CA SER A 563 6.84 8.04 10.72
C SER A 563 5.60 7.20 10.36
N ILE A 564 5.53 6.74 9.11
CA ILE A 564 4.46 5.87 8.61
C ILE A 564 5.02 5.01 7.46
N ALA A 565 4.26 4.01 7.00
CA ALA A 565 4.69 3.07 5.96
C ALA A 565 6.08 2.48 6.28
N LEU A 566 6.17 1.83 7.45
CA LEU A 566 7.40 1.33 8.03
C LEU A 566 8.15 0.37 7.08
N SER A 567 9.48 0.34 7.19
CA SER A 567 10.34 -0.68 6.59
C SER A 567 10.66 -1.79 7.60
N ASP A 568 11.28 -2.87 7.14
CA ASP A 568 11.79 -3.99 7.95
C ASP A 568 12.82 -3.52 8.99
N ALA A 569 13.54 -2.44 8.67
CA ALA A 569 14.49 -1.80 9.56
C ALA A 569 13.88 -0.84 10.59
N CYS A 570 12.56 -0.59 10.58
CA CYS A 570 11.92 0.28 11.55
C CYS A 570 11.67 -0.47 12.85
N TYR A 571 12.24 0.02 13.96
CA TYR A 571 12.18 -0.67 15.25
C TYR A 571 10.77 -0.94 15.81
N PRO A 572 9.74 -0.09 15.59
CA PRO A 572 8.37 -0.45 15.95
C PRO A 572 7.90 -1.75 15.28
N GLU A 573 8.24 -1.93 14.00
CA GLU A 573 7.91 -3.14 13.24
C GLU A 573 8.74 -4.35 13.69
N VAL A 574 10.06 -4.16 13.85
CA VAL A 574 10.97 -5.21 14.34
C VAL A 574 10.45 -5.82 15.65
N ALA A 575 10.01 -4.95 16.57
CA ALA A 575 9.47 -5.36 17.85
C ALA A 575 8.13 -6.12 17.68
N ILE A 576 7.08 -5.47 17.16
CA ILE A 576 5.72 -6.03 17.21
C ILE A 576 5.43 -7.05 16.11
N GLY A 577 6.13 -6.99 14.98
CA GLY A 577 5.87 -7.82 13.81
C GLY A 577 4.45 -7.70 13.27
N PRO A 578 4.01 -8.65 12.43
CA PRO A 578 2.71 -8.62 11.76
C PRO A 578 1.56 -9.14 12.64
N VAL A 579 1.49 -8.79 13.93
CA VAL A 579 0.44 -9.26 14.85
C VAL A 579 -0.70 -8.22 14.95
N PRO A 580 -1.98 -8.65 15.00
CA PRO A 580 -3.10 -7.76 15.33
C PRO A 580 -2.81 -6.95 16.59
N HIS A 581 -2.80 -5.62 16.44
CA HIS A 581 -2.46 -4.67 17.49
C HIS A 581 -3.66 -3.76 17.78
N LEU A 582 -4.13 -3.79 19.02
CA LEU A 582 -5.28 -3.05 19.51
C LEU A 582 -4.83 -2.06 20.59
N TYR A 583 -5.44 -0.88 20.64
CA TYR A 583 -4.97 0.20 21.49
C TYR A 583 -6.15 1.00 22.08
N PRO A 584 -6.77 0.50 23.17
CA PRO A 584 -7.85 1.20 23.88
C PRO A 584 -7.41 2.44 24.68
#